data_AF-A0A843HHA3-F1
#
_entry.id   AF-A0A843HHA3-F1
#
_cell.length_a   1.000
_cell.length_b   1.000
_cell.length_c   1.000
_cell.angle_alpha   90.00
_cell.angle_beta   90.00
_cell.angle_gamma   90.00
#
_symmetry.space_group_name_H-M   'P 1'
#
loop_
_entity.id
_entity.type
_entity.pdbx_description
1 polymer ?
#
loop_
_entity_poly.entity_id
_entity_poly.type
_entity_poly.pdbx_seq_one_letter_code
_entity_poly.pdbx_strand_id
1 'polypeptide(L)' 'HTAWNFSQGVLYGFKVSGAQIPSILNFSQVGYNIINGGAFGPESGLISTFVVVVVIIIAVYYKNS' A
#
# COMPACT_ATOMS: atom_id res chain seq x y z
N HIS A 1 -8.93 0.46 5.35
CA HIS A 1 -7.79 -0.46 5.56
C HIS A 1 -8.14 -1.91 5.20
N THR A 2 -9.15 -2.55 5.78
CA THR A 2 -9.49 -3.96 5.45
C THR A 2 -9.73 -4.21 3.97
N ALA A 3 -10.51 -3.35 3.29
CA ALA A 3 -10.74 -3.46 1.84
C ALA A 3 -9.43 -3.36 1.02
N TRP A 4 -8.47 -2.55 1.48
CA TRP A 4 -7.18 -2.37 0.81
C TRP A 4 -6.28 -3.59 0.99
N ASN A 5 -6.17 -4.13 2.22
CA ASN A 5 -5.45 -5.37 2.49
C ASN A 5 -6.05 -6.57 1.73
N PHE A 6 -7.37 -6.63 1.63
CA PHE A 6 -8.07 -7.64 0.84
C PHE A 6 -7.71 -7.52 -0.65
N SER A 7 -7.77 -6.32 -1.22
CA SER A 7 -7.39 -6.10 -2.62
C SER A 7 -5.92 -6.45 -2.88
N GLN A 8 -5.00 -5.96 -2.04
CA GLN A 8 -3.57 -6.24 -2.23
C GLN A 8 -3.23 -7.72 -2.08
N GLY A 9 -3.66 -8.34 -0.98
CA GLY A 9 -3.33 -9.72 -0.66
C GLY A 9 -4.20 -10.71 -1.43
N VAL A 10 -5.51 -10.71 -1.16
CA VAL A 10 -6.43 -11.75 -1.66
C VAL A 10 -6.70 -11.59 -3.16
N LEU A 11 -6.89 -10.37 -3.68
CA LEU A 11 -7.13 -10.20 -5.10
C LEU A 11 -5.84 -10.26 -5.92
N TYR A 12 -4.82 -9.49 -5.56
CA TYR A 12 -3.64 -9.29 -6.41
C TYR A 12 -2.38 -10.09 -6.03
N GLY A 13 -2.32 -10.67 -4.84
CA GLY A 13 -1.16 -11.47 -4.39
C GLY A 13 0.06 -10.67 -3.97
N PHE A 14 -0.10 -9.36 -3.75
CA PHE A 14 0.93 -8.54 -3.15
C PHE A 14 1.06 -8.84 -1.65
N LYS A 15 2.25 -8.60 -1.12
CA LYS A 15 2.50 -8.72 0.31
C LYS A 15 1.72 -7.64 1.06
N VAL A 16 1.06 -8.04 2.12
CA VAL A 16 0.37 -7.14 3.04
C VAL A 16 1.24 -7.08 4.28
N SER A 17 1.85 -5.91 4.54
CA SER A 17 2.79 -5.73 5.66
C SER A 17 3.91 -6.79 5.70
N GLY A 18 4.41 -7.23 4.53
CA GLY A 18 5.46 -8.25 4.40
C GLY A 18 4.98 -9.71 4.48
N ALA A 19 3.72 -9.95 4.84
CA ALA A 19 3.14 -11.29 4.83
C ALA A 19 2.64 -11.68 3.43
N GLN A 20 2.95 -12.91 3.01
CA GLN A 20 2.40 -13.48 1.78
C GLN A 20 1.00 -14.04 2.06
N ILE A 21 0.00 -13.55 1.33
CA ILE A 21 -1.40 -13.98 1.45
C ILE A 21 -1.74 -14.83 0.21
N PRO A 22 -2.46 -15.96 0.34
CA PRO A 22 -2.97 -16.71 -0.80
C PRO A 22 -3.91 -15.83 -1.64
N SER A 23 -3.68 -15.78 -2.96
CA SER A 23 -4.37 -14.85 -3.85
C SER A 23 -5.09 -15.51 -5.02
N ILE A 24 -6.11 -14.82 -5.52
CA ILE A 24 -6.89 -15.21 -6.68
C ILE A 24 -6.11 -14.92 -7.97
N LEU A 25 -5.49 -13.74 -8.06
CA LEU A 25 -4.58 -13.36 -9.13
C LEU A 25 -3.15 -13.32 -8.57
N ASN A 26 -2.20 -13.88 -9.31
CA ASN A 26 -0.79 -13.90 -8.92
C ASN A 26 -0.01 -12.86 -9.72
N PHE A 27 -0.02 -11.61 -9.25
CA PHE A 27 0.87 -10.59 -9.78
C PHE A 27 2.20 -10.64 -9.03
N SER A 28 3.30 -10.76 -9.77
CA SER A 28 4.63 -10.60 -9.19
C SER A 28 5.11 -9.16 -9.40
N GLN A 29 5.65 -8.56 -8.34
CA GLN A 29 6.31 -7.26 -8.47
C GLN A 29 7.64 -7.45 -9.22
N VAL A 30 7.77 -6.75 -10.35
CA VAL A 30 9.02 -6.72 -11.11
C VAL A 30 9.96 -5.71 -10.44
N GLY A 31 10.96 -6.23 -9.73
CA GLY A 31 11.95 -5.43 -9.00
C GLY A 31 11.45 -4.93 -7.64
N TYR A 32 12.29 -5.09 -6.61
CA TYR A 32 12.03 -4.50 -5.28
C TYR A 32 12.64 -3.12 -5.24
N ASN A 33 11.81 -2.07 -5.15
CA ASN A 33 12.32 -0.71 -5.04
C ASN A 33 11.48 0.09 -4.04
N ILE A 34 12.05 1.17 -3.51
CA ILE A 34 11.40 2.02 -2.52
C ILE A 34 10.11 2.67 -3.06
N ILE A 35 10.01 2.83 -4.38
CA ILE A 35 8.79 3.34 -5.03
C ILE A 35 7.60 2.40 -4.83
N ASN A 36 7.83 1.09 -4.90
CA ASN A 36 6.78 0.07 -4.86
C ASN A 36 6.68 -0.66 -3.50
N GLY A 37 7.46 -0.24 -2.50
CA GLY A 37 7.45 -0.79 -1.13
C GLY A 37 8.23 -2.09 -0.97
N GLY A 38 8.89 -2.57 -2.02
CA GLY A 38 9.81 -3.70 -1.95
C GLY A 38 9.21 -4.93 -1.27
N ALA A 39 9.96 -5.54 -0.35
CA ALA A 39 9.59 -6.79 0.30
C ALA A 39 8.42 -6.67 1.29
N PHE A 40 8.05 -5.46 1.72
CA PHE A 40 6.90 -5.22 2.59
C PHE A 40 5.58 -5.08 1.82
N GLY A 41 5.67 -4.81 0.51
CA GLY A 41 4.54 -4.62 -0.37
C GLY A 41 4.15 -3.15 -0.56
N PRO A 42 3.16 -2.87 -1.43
CA PRO A 42 2.89 -1.53 -1.94
C PRO A 42 2.50 -0.49 -0.89
N GLU A 43 2.02 -0.93 0.28
CA GLU A 43 1.64 -0.05 1.40
C GLU A 43 2.83 0.73 1.97
N SER A 44 4.02 0.15 1.87
CA SER A 44 5.27 0.77 2.34
C SER A 44 6.00 1.55 1.25
N GLY A 45 5.41 1.64 0.04
CA GLY A 45 6.01 2.36 -1.08
C GLY A 45 5.87 3.87 -0.95
N LEU A 46 6.81 4.61 -1.55
CA LEU A 46 6.80 6.08 -1.57
C LEU A 46 5.46 6.68 -2.01
N ILE A 47 4.77 6.04 -2.96
CA ILE A 47 3.47 6.50 -3.47
C ILE A 47 2.42 6.45 -2.35
N SER A 48 2.35 5.34 -1.60
CA SER A 48 1.40 5.19 -0.50
C SER A 48 1.71 6.17 0.63
N THR A 49 3.00 6.33 0.98
CA THR A 49 3.44 7.33 1.97
C THR A 49 3.06 8.74 1.55
N PHE A 50 3.29 9.11 0.29
CA PHE A 50 2.94 10.43 -0.22
C PHE A 50 1.44 10.72 -0.12
N VAL A 51 0.59 9.77 -0.50
CA VAL A 51 -0.87 9.92 -0.38
C VAL A 51 -1.28 10.13 1.08
N VAL A 52 -0.72 9.35 2.01
CA VAL A 52 -1.00 9.51 3.45
C VAL A 52 -0.58 10.90 3.95
N VAL A 53 0.60 11.39 3.56
CA VAL A 53 1.09 12.72 3.92
C VAL A 53 0.15 13.82 3.38
N VAL A 54 -0.29 13.73 2.13
CA VAL A 54 -1.23 14.68 1.52
C VAL A 54 -2.56 14.68 2.28
N VAL A 55 -3.11 13.51 2.59
CA VAL A 55 -4.37 13.40 3.35
C VAL A 55 -4.22 13.99 4.75
N ILE A 56 -3.08 13.78 5.43
CA ILE A 56 -2.80 14.41 6.73
C ILE A 56 -2.77 15.93 6.60
N ILE A 57 -2.06 16.47 5.61
CA ILE A 57 -2.00 17.93 5.38
C ILE A 57 -3.39 18.51 5.17
N ILE A 58 -4.19 17.88 4.31
CA ILE A 58 -5.57 18.29 4.03
C ILE A 58 -6.41 18.25 5.31
N ALA A 59 -6.36 17.15 6.06
CA ALA A 59 -7.12 16.99 7.30
C ALA A 59 -6.74 18.04 8.36
N VAL A 60 -5.45 18.35 8.49
CA VAL A 60 -4.97 19.40 9.41
C VAL A 60 -5.43 20.78 8.95
N TYR A 61 -5.37 21.07 7.65
CA TYR A 61 -5.85 22.33 7.09
C TYR A 61 -7.35 22.54 7.36
N TYR A 62 -8.18 21.53 7.11
CA TYR A 62 -9.62 21.58 7.40
C TYR A 62 -9.95 21.73 8.88
N LYS A 63 -9.16 21.12 9.77
CA LYS A 63 -9.34 21.28 11.22
C LYS A 63 -9.01 22.70 11.70
N ASN A 64 -8.05 23.36 11.06
CA ASN A 64 -7.59 24.69 11.44
C ASN A 64 -8.35 25.84 10.73
N SER A 65 -9.32 25.52 9.87
CA SER A 65 -10.23 26.47 9.21
C SER A 65 -11.55 26.56 9.96
#